data_AF-M1IZ89-F1
#
_entry.id   AF-M1IZ89-F1
#
_cell.length_a   1.000
_cell.length_b   1.000
_cell.length_c   1.000
_cell.angle_alpha   90.00
_cell.angle_beta   90.00
_cell.angle_gamma   90.00
#
_symmetry.space_group_name_H-M   'P 1'
#
loop_
_entity.id
_entity.type
_entity.pdbx_description
1 polymer ?
#
loop_
_entity_poly.entity_id
_entity_poly.type
_entity_poly.pdbx_seq_one_letter_code
_entity_poly.pdbx_strand_id
1 'polypeptide(L)'
;MVLEICTDGKRIGVKLESEVISVESNKPIKLKEVYCLKFENLRYDGDKLRYKDIVIPLPNLPGDLKLLKVIYLVSGEASNELWYCCSCEIHVDTKIKDIKLDEGLSPIYSRFCGNYGLITPKHCIANETFAIFGNDHRGVILAYQEFISFIKEIGKILLKLKVYSHL
;
A
#
# COMPACT_ATOMS: atom_id res chain seq x y z
N MET A 1 -15.46 3.07 -4.21
CA MET A 1 -15.98 2.23 -3.12
C MET A 1 -14.99 2.20 -1.96
N VAL A 2 -15.45 2.28 -0.70
CA VAL A 2 -14.57 2.06 0.48
C VAL A 2 -14.28 0.56 0.57
N LEU A 3 -13.01 0.18 0.77
CA LEU A 3 -12.64 -1.23 0.87
C LEU A 3 -12.95 -1.80 2.25
N GLU A 4 -13.53 -3.00 2.27
CA GLU A 4 -13.65 -3.85 3.45
C GLU A 4 -12.63 -4.98 3.34
N ILE A 5 -11.73 -5.07 4.31
CA ILE A 5 -10.71 -6.13 4.38
C ILE A 5 -11.21 -7.18 5.36
N CYS A 6 -11.19 -8.44 4.92
CA CYS A 6 -11.78 -9.55 5.64
C CYS A 6 -10.77 -10.65 5.92
N THR A 7 -11.03 -11.46 6.95
CA THR A 7 -10.23 -12.65 7.29
C THR A 7 -11.13 -13.83 7.65
N ASP A 8 -10.73 -15.05 7.27
CA ASP A 8 -11.29 -16.33 7.76
C ASP A 8 -10.43 -16.93 8.90
N GLY A 9 -9.50 -16.15 9.44
CA GLY A 9 -8.50 -16.59 10.41
C GLY A 9 -7.18 -17.03 9.77
N LYS A 10 -7.19 -17.50 8.52
CA LYS A 10 -5.99 -17.99 7.81
C LYS A 10 -5.58 -17.10 6.64
N ARG A 11 -6.55 -16.52 5.94
CA ARG A 11 -6.36 -15.78 4.70
C ARG A 11 -7.01 -14.41 4.81
N ILE A 12 -6.38 -13.44 4.13
CA ILE A 12 -6.90 -12.09 3.99
C ILE A 12 -7.56 -11.96 2.61
N GLY A 13 -8.78 -11.42 2.61
CA GLY A 13 -9.51 -11.09 1.40
C GLY A 13 -10.06 -9.66 1.43
N VAL A 14 -10.66 -9.26 0.32
CA VAL A 14 -11.42 -8.02 0.22
C VAL A 14 -12.86 -8.31 -0.15
N LYS A 15 -13.78 -7.56 0.45
CA LYS A 15 -15.20 -7.65 0.11
C LYS A 15 -15.51 -6.75 -1.07
N LEU A 16 -16.07 -7.34 -2.12
CA LEU A 16 -16.64 -6.66 -3.26
C LEU A 16 -18.13 -6.96 -3.28
N GLU A 17 -18.96 -5.92 -3.18
CA GLU A 17 -20.42 -6.06 -3.14
C GLU A 17 -20.87 -7.05 -2.04
N SER A 18 -21.29 -8.26 -2.42
CA SER A 18 -21.75 -9.32 -1.52
C SER A 18 -20.72 -10.42 -1.24
N GLU A 19 -19.58 -10.45 -1.94
CA GLU A 19 -18.64 -11.57 -1.88
C GLU A 19 -17.27 -11.15 -1.31
N VAL A 20 -16.66 -12.03 -0.52
CA VAL A 20 -15.27 -11.84 -0.05
C VAL A 20 -14.34 -12.68 -0.90
N ILE A 21 -13.43 -11.99 -1.59
CA ILE A 21 -12.44 -12.61 -2.47
C ILE A 21 -11.07 -12.58 -1.80
N SER A 22 -10.43 -13.73 -1.75
CA SER A 22 -9.07 -13.94 -1.24
C SER A 22 -8.19 -14.56 -2.34
N VAL A 23 -6.91 -14.77 -2.05
CA VAL A 23 -5.97 -15.46 -2.93
C VAL A 23 -5.54 -16.77 -2.31
N GLU A 24 -5.49 -17.82 -3.12
CA GLU A 24 -4.80 -19.07 -2.81
C GLU A 24 -4.08 -19.57 -4.07
N SER A 25 -2.78 -19.88 -3.95
CA SER A 25 -1.95 -20.30 -5.08
C SER A 25 -2.07 -19.38 -6.31
N ASN A 26 -2.04 -18.06 -6.09
CA ASN A 26 -2.20 -17.00 -7.10
C ASN A 26 -3.54 -17.00 -7.85
N LYS A 27 -4.57 -17.66 -7.30
CA LYS A 27 -5.92 -17.68 -7.88
C LYS A 27 -6.92 -17.03 -6.93
N PRO A 28 -7.88 -16.24 -7.44
CA PRO A 28 -9.00 -15.74 -6.63
C PRO A 28 -9.83 -16.91 -6.09
N ILE A 29 -10.13 -16.88 -4.80
CA ILE A 29 -11.06 -17.81 -4.14
C ILE A 29 -12.09 -17.04 -3.33
N LYS A 30 -13.25 -17.64 -3.11
CA LYS A 30 -14.30 -17.06 -2.24
C LYS A 30 -14.12 -17.56 -0.81
N LEU A 31 -14.13 -16.65 0.16
CA LEU A 31 -14.12 -17.00 1.58
C LEU A 31 -15.54 -17.14 2.12
N LYS A 32 -15.72 -18.07 3.07
CA LYS A 32 -16.94 -18.24 3.88
C LYS A 32 -16.58 -17.94 5.34
N GLU A 33 -17.54 -17.45 6.13
CA GLU A 33 -17.36 -17.12 7.56
C GLU A 33 -16.20 -16.15 7.83
N VAL A 34 -16.48 -14.87 7.63
CA VAL A 34 -15.45 -13.83 7.54
C VAL A 34 -15.70 -12.71 8.52
N TYR A 35 -14.66 -12.30 9.22
CA TYR A 35 -14.63 -11.03 9.96
C TYR A 35 -14.09 -9.93 9.05
N CYS A 36 -14.84 -8.85 8.88
CA CYS A 36 -14.49 -7.75 8.00
C CYS A 36 -14.32 -6.43 8.75
N LEU A 37 -13.30 -5.66 8.36
CA LEU A 37 -13.03 -4.32 8.83
C LEU A 37 -13.10 -3.34 7.65
N LYS A 38 -13.80 -2.23 7.87
CA LYS A 38 -13.79 -1.11 6.92
C LYS A 38 -12.46 -0.38 7.00
N PHE A 39 -11.83 -0.17 5.84
CA PHE A 39 -10.68 0.72 5.71
C PHE A 39 -11.18 2.07 5.21
N GLU A 40 -11.66 2.92 6.12
CA GLU A 40 -12.45 4.13 5.81
C GLU A 40 -11.79 5.06 4.77
N ASN A 41 -10.47 5.20 4.84
CA ASN A 41 -9.71 6.10 3.98
C ASN A 41 -9.19 5.45 2.69
N LEU A 42 -9.30 4.14 2.54
CA LEU A 42 -8.84 3.42 1.35
C LEU A 42 -10.02 3.20 0.40
N ARG A 43 -9.93 3.82 -0.78
CA ARG A 43 -10.96 3.76 -1.82
C ARG A 43 -10.46 3.04 -3.06
N TYR A 44 -11.28 2.15 -3.59
CA TYR A 44 -11.09 1.49 -4.88
C TYR A 44 -12.07 2.07 -5.90
N ASP A 45 -11.57 2.44 -7.07
CA ASP A 45 -12.38 2.96 -8.18
C ASP A 45 -12.35 2.10 -9.45
N GLY A 46 -11.63 0.97 -9.44
CA GLY A 46 -11.45 0.09 -10.59
C GLY A 46 -10.05 0.16 -11.21
N ASP A 47 -9.43 1.34 -11.24
CA ASP A 47 -8.15 1.57 -11.92
C ASP A 47 -7.03 2.00 -10.95
N LYS A 48 -7.40 2.35 -9.72
CA LYS A 48 -6.45 2.69 -8.66
C LYS A 48 -7.04 2.44 -7.29
N LEU A 49 -6.13 2.38 -6.32
CA LEU A 49 -6.46 2.64 -4.93
C LEU A 49 -6.07 4.07 -4.58
N ARG A 50 -6.92 4.72 -3.79
CA ARG A 50 -6.65 6.03 -3.21
C ARG A 50 -6.69 5.94 -1.71
N TYR A 51 -5.62 6.36 -1.05
CA TYR A 51 -5.59 6.60 0.39
C TYR A 51 -5.21 8.06 0.60
N LYS A 52 -6.18 8.89 1.00
CA LYS A 52 -6.02 10.34 1.03
C LYS A 52 -5.41 10.84 -0.29
N ASP A 53 -4.22 11.43 -0.26
CA ASP A 53 -3.51 11.95 -1.44
C ASP A 53 -2.61 10.91 -2.15
N ILE A 54 -2.43 9.72 -1.58
CA ILE A 54 -1.71 8.62 -2.22
C ILE A 54 -2.60 7.98 -3.28
N VAL A 55 -2.03 7.80 -4.47
CA VAL A 55 -2.59 7.07 -5.59
C VAL A 55 -1.71 5.86 -5.87
N ILE A 56 -2.28 4.66 -5.74
CA ILE A 56 -1.66 3.40 -6.12
C ILE A 56 -2.29 2.95 -7.45
N PRO A 57 -1.57 3.00 -8.57
CA PRO A 57 -2.10 2.58 -9.85
C PRO A 57 -2.33 1.06 -9.88
N LEU A 58 -3.49 0.67 -10.39
CA LEU A 58 -3.79 -0.70 -10.78
C LEU A 58 -3.78 -0.71 -12.31
N PRO A 59 -2.63 -1.01 -12.95
CA PRO A 59 -2.50 -0.96 -14.41
C PRO A 59 -3.59 -1.79 -15.10
N ASN A 60 -3.78 -1.61 -16.42
CA ASN A 60 -4.78 -2.29 -17.27
C ASN A 60 -4.62 -3.82 -17.31
N LEU A 61 -4.75 -4.43 -16.16
CA LEU A 61 -4.77 -5.85 -15.90
C LEU A 61 -6.22 -6.33 -16.02
N PRO A 62 -6.43 -7.59 -16.44
CA PRO A 62 -7.72 -8.26 -16.28
C PRO A 62 -8.27 -8.11 -14.86
N GLY A 63 -9.60 -8.07 -14.72
CA GLY A 63 -10.28 -7.77 -13.44
C GLY A 63 -9.77 -8.62 -12.26
N ASP A 64 -9.58 -9.92 -12.47
CA ASP A 64 -9.05 -10.83 -11.45
C ASP A 64 -7.64 -10.44 -10.99
N LEU A 65 -6.75 -10.03 -11.90
CA LEU A 65 -5.40 -9.61 -11.56
C LEU A 65 -5.36 -8.26 -10.82
N LYS A 66 -6.28 -7.34 -11.14
CA LYS A 66 -6.45 -6.10 -10.35
C LYS A 66 -6.83 -6.44 -8.92
N LEU A 67 -7.77 -7.38 -8.76
CA LEU A 67 -8.22 -7.83 -7.45
C LEU A 67 -7.12 -8.54 -6.66
N LEU A 68 -6.32 -9.40 -7.32
CA LEU A 68 -5.12 -9.98 -6.70
C LEU A 68 -4.22 -8.86 -6.16
N LYS A 69 -3.87 -7.86 -6.99
CA LYS A 69 -3.02 -6.75 -6.57
C LYS A 69 -3.59 -6.01 -5.36
N VAL A 70 -4.89 -5.75 -5.34
CA VAL A 70 -5.56 -5.13 -4.17
C VAL A 70 -5.40 -6.02 -2.93
N ILE A 71 -5.60 -7.33 -3.03
CA ILE A 71 -5.44 -8.26 -1.91
C ILE A 71 -3.99 -8.29 -1.41
N TYR A 72 -2.99 -8.33 -2.29
CA TYR A 72 -1.56 -8.25 -1.93
C TYR A 72 -1.21 -6.94 -1.22
N LEU A 73 -1.77 -5.81 -1.66
CA LEU A 73 -1.56 -4.51 -1.02
C LEU A 73 -2.12 -4.51 0.41
N VAL A 74 -3.38 -4.94 0.59
CA VAL A 74 -4.03 -4.91 1.91
C VAL A 74 -3.53 -5.98 2.87
N SER A 75 -2.99 -7.09 2.36
CA SER A 75 -2.33 -8.13 3.17
C SER A 75 -0.91 -7.74 3.59
N GLY A 76 -0.39 -6.63 3.05
CA GLY A 76 0.97 -6.16 3.29
C GLY A 76 2.05 -6.94 2.53
N GLU A 77 1.67 -7.79 1.58
CA GLU A 77 2.58 -8.66 0.81
C GLU A 77 3.07 -8.05 -0.49
N ALA A 78 2.44 -6.98 -0.98
CA ALA A 78 2.87 -6.28 -2.18
C ALA A 78 4.26 -5.65 -2.00
N SER A 79 5.11 -5.77 -3.02
CA SER A 79 6.48 -5.24 -3.08
C SER A 79 6.82 -4.78 -4.49
N ASN A 80 7.93 -4.02 -4.64
CA ASN A 80 8.36 -3.42 -5.91
C ASN A 80 7.25 -2.56 -6.54
N GLU A 81 6.63 -1.73 -5.71
CA GLU A 81 5.48 -0.92 -6.10
C GLU A 81 5.87 0.54 -6.37
N LEU A 82 5.16 1.16 -7.30
CA LEU A 82 5.25 2.59 -7.61
C LEU A 82 3.92 3.27 -7.32
N TRP A 83 3.92 4.21 -6.38
CA TRP A 83 2.78 5.03 -6.01
C TRP A 83 3.08 6.51 -6.25
N TYR A 84 2.05 7.34 -6.15
CA TYR A 84 2.15 8.78 -6.36
C TYR A 84 1.46 9.54 -5.23
N CYS A 85 2.06 10.64 -4.78
CA CYS A 85 1.45 11.54 -3.79
C CYS A 85 1.97 12.95 -3.99
N CYS A 86 1.10 13.96 -4.05
CA CYS A 86 1.49 15.38 -4.08
C CYS A 86 2.61 15.70 -5.10
N SER A 87 2.54 15.16 -6.33
CA SER A 87 3.57 15.23 -7.41
C SER A 87 4.88 14.47 -7.18
N CYS A 88 5.00 13.72 -6.09
CA CYS A 88 6.13 12.85 -5.78
C CYS A 88 5.85 11.42 -6.24
N GLU A 89 6.93 10.72 -6.57
CA GLU A 89 6.93 9.27 -6.73
C GLU A 89 7.29 8.63 -5.40
N ILE A 90 6.59 7.54 -5.05
CA ILE A 90 6.88 6.71 -3.88
C ILE A 90 7.17 5.32 -4.42
N HIS A 91 8.41 4.87 -4.24
CA HIS A 91 8.87 3.54 -4.59
C HIS A 91 8.95 2.69 -3.34
N VAL A 92 8.37 1.50 -3.38
CA VAL A 92 8.32 0.56 -2.26
C VAL A 92 9.02 -0.73 -2.69
N ASP A 93 10.23 -0.94 -2.17
CA ASP A 93 11.15 -1.98 -2.66
C ASP A 93 10.91 -3.32 -1.96
N THR A 94 10.48 -3.27 -0.70
CA THR A 94 10.16 -4.46 0.10
C THR A 94 8.65 -4.67 0.24
N LYS A 95 8.24 -5.75 0.90
CA LYS A 95 6.84 -5.96 1.24
C LYS A 95 6.35 -4.85 2.17
N ILE A 96 5.13 -4.35 1.95
CA ILE A 96 4.55 -3.26 2.76
C ILE A 96 4.67 -3.52 4.27
N LYS A 97 4.42 -4.75 4.71
CA LYS A 97 4.51 -5.14 6.13
C LYS A 97 5.93 -5.12 6.71
N ASP A 98 6.95 -5.13 5.85
CA ASP A 98 8.38 -5.18 6.20
C ASP A 98 9.06 -3.80 6.05
N ILE A 99 8.31 -2.74 5.71
CA ILE A 99 8.84 -1.37 5.59
C ILE A 99 9.31 -0.89 6.96
N LYS A 100 10.53 -0.35 7.00
CA LYS A 100 11.10 0.28 8.20
C LYS A 100 10.85 1.78 8.14
N LEU A 101 10.17 2.29 9.16
CA LEU A 101 9.91 3.72 9.32
C LEU A 101 10.94 4.29 10.28
N ASP A 102 12.07 4.78 9.76
CA ASP A 102 13.14 5.31 10.59
C ASP A 102 12.82 6.72 11.11
N GLU A 103 13.00 6.92 12.41
CA GLU A 103 12.88 8.22 13.06
C GLU A 103 14.14 9.04 12.75
N GLY A 104 13.98 10.14 11.99
CA GLY A 104 15.09 11.04 11.66
C GLY A 104 15.43 11.14 10.18
N LEU A 105 14.70 10.46 9.29
CA LEU A 105 14.81 10.72 7.86
C LEU A 105 14.40 12.16 7.56
N SER A 106 15.29 12.89 6.91
CA SER A 106 15.06 14.27 6.49
C SER A 106 15.25 14.40 4.98
N PRO A 107 14.53 15.33 4.32
CA PRO A 107 14.65 15.48 2.89
C PRO A 107 16.03 16.01 2.50
N ILE A 108 16.69 15.32 1.58
CA ILE A 108 17.94 15.75 0.95
C ILE A 108 17.69 16.13 -0.50
N TYR A 109 18.56 16.95 -1.10
CA TYR A 109 18.52 17.23 -2.54
C TYR A 109 19.68 16.48 -3.21
N SER A 110 19.36 15.44 -3.98
CA SER A 110 20.36 14.47 -4.47
C SER A 110 19.96 13.84 -5.79
N ARG A 111 20.94 13.31 -6.53
CA ARG A 111 20.72 12.43 -7.69
C ARG A 111 20.49 10.97 -7.29
N PHE A 112 20.72 10.62 -6.03
CA PHE A 112 20.52 9.28 -5.50
C PHE A 112 19.45 9.34 -4.41
N CYS A 113 18.45 8.47 -4.52
CA CYS A 113 17.36 8.35 -3.57
C CYS A 113 17.08 6.88 -3.25
N GLY A 114 17.57 6.41 -2.10
CA GLY A 114 17.54 4.98 -1.76
C GLY A 114 18.30 4.17 -2.82
N ASN A 115 17.63 3.18 -3.41
CA ASN A 115 18.18 2.33 -4.47
C ASN A 115 18.12 2.95 -5.87
N TYR A 116 17.64 4.20 -6.01
CA TYR A 116 17.34 4.82 -7.29
C TYR A 116 18.37 5.90 -7.69
N GLY A 117 18.91 5.78 -8.90
CA GLY A 117 19.68 6.83 -9.57
C GLY A 117 18.80 7.69 -10.48
N LEU A 118 18.79 9.00 -10.25
CA LEU A 118 17.94 9.97 -10.94
C LEU A 118 18.74 10.73 -12.01
N ILE A 119 18.08 11.02 -13.14
CA ILE A 119 18.67 11.78 -14.26
C ILE A 119 19.09 13.19 -13.79
N THR A 120 18.24 13.84 -12.99
CA THR A 120 18.47 15.16 -12.39
C THR A 120 18.31 15.09 -10.88
N PRO A 121 18.99 15.97 -10.12
CA PRO A 121 18.80 15.99 -8.67
C PRO A 121 17.35 16.37 -8.31
N LYS A 122 16.79 15.69 -7.31
CA LYS A 122 15.44 15.90 -6.77
C LYS A 122 15.48 15.95 -5.25
N HIS A 123 14.43 16.48 -4.63
CA HIS A 123 14.22 16.30 -3.19
C HIS A 123 13.86 14.84 -2.92
N CYS A 124 14.42 14.27 -1.86
CA CYS A 124 14.38 12.84 -1.58
C CYS A 124 14.30 12.54 -0.09
N ILE A 125 13.46 11.58 0.30
CA ILE A 125 13.48 10.87 1.59
C ILE A 125 13.48 9.38 1.28
N ALA A 126 14.45 8.61 1.76
CA ALA A 126 14.56 7.20 1.44
C ALA A 126 15.39 6.42 2.47
N ASN A 127 15.21 5.10 2.46
CA ASN A 127 16.09 4.11 3.09
C ASN A 127 16.20 2.87 2.17
N GLU A 128 16.57 1.72 2.71
CA GLU A 128 16.70 0.47 1.93
C GLU A 128 15.36 -0.16 1.53
N THR A 129 14.24 0.29 2.13
CA THR A 129 12.91 -0.31 1.95
C THR A 129 11.97 0.52 1.06
N PHE A 130 12.24 1.82 0.93
CA PHE A 130 11.45 2.74 0.11
C PHE A 130 12.26 3.96 -0.33
N ALA A 131 11.78 4.63 -1.38
CA ALA A 131 12.28 5.94 -1.80
C ALA A 131 11.13 6.88 -2.20
N ILE A 132 11.14 8.10 -1.68
CA ILE A 132 10.17 9.15 -2.04
C ILE A 132 10.94 10.31 -2.64
N PHE A 133 10.64 10.69 -3.88
CA PHE A 133 11.28 11.84 -4.50
C PHE A 133 10.37 12.67 -5.38
N GLY A 134 10.69 13.96 -5.46
CA GLY A 134 9.91 14.95 -6.18
C GLY A 134 10.70 16.23 -6.41
N ASN A 135 10.15 17.13 -7.22
CA ASN A 135 10.80 18.40 -7.54
C ASN A 135 10.64 19.45 -6.43
N ASP A 136 9.67 19.27 -5.54
CA ASP A 136 9.35 20.22 -4.47
C ASP A 136 9.66 19.63 -3.08
N HIS A 137 10.39 20.40 -2.27
CA HIS A 137 10.80 20.00 -0.93
C HIS A 137 9.58 19.73 -0.01
N ARG A 138 8.60 20.63 -0.05
CA ARG A 138 7.40 20.52 0.79
C ARG A 138 6.53 19.34 0.36
N GLY A 139 6.40 19.13 -0.95
CA GLY A 139 5.71 17.99 -1.54
C GLY A 139 6.28 16.65 -1.07
N VAL A 140 7.61 16.53 -1.00
CA VAL A 140 8.29 15.31 -0.52
C VAL A 140 8.00 15.06 0.98
N ILE A 141 8.03 16.11 1.80
CA ILE A 141 7.67 15.99 3.23
C ILE A 141 6.21 15.52 3.39
N LEU A 142 5.28 16.14 2.65
CA LEU A 142 3.87 15.77 2.70
C LEU A 142 3.65 14.33 2.22
N ALA A 143 4.29 13.94 1.11
CA ALA A 143 4.22 12.57 0.60
C ALA A 143 4.76 11.56 1.61
N TYR A 144 5.83 11.89 2.33
CA TYR A 144 6.36 11.04 3.40
C TYR A 144 5.41 10.91 4.59
N GLN A 145 4.77 12.01 5.02
CA GLN A 145 3.77 11.98 6.09
C GLN A 145 2.55 11.12 5.71
N GLU A 146 2.06 11.25 4.49
CA GLU A 146 0.97 10.44 3.97
C GLU A 146 1.38 8.96 3.84
N PHE A 147 2.60 8.70 3.38
CA PHE A 147 3.16 7.35 3.28
C PHE A 147 3.22 6.67 4.65
N ILE A 148 3.82 7.32 5.66
CA ILE A 148 3.85 6.82 7.04
C ILE A 148 2.43 6.55 7.55
N SER A 149 1.50 7.48 7.29
CA SER A 149 0.11 7.34 7.71
C SER A 149 -0.52 6.08 7.11
N PHE A 150 -0.29 5.82 5.83
CA PHE A 150 -0.78 4.64 5.14
C PHE A 150 -0.19 3.35 5.70
N ILE A 151 1.15 3.28 5.85
CA ILE A 151 1.83 2.09 6.38
C ILE A 151 1.34 1.76 7.80
N LYS A 152 1.22 2.77 8.67
CA LYS A 152 0.69 2.59 10.03
C LYS A 152 -0.75 2.10 10.03
N GLU A 153 -1.58 2.59 9.12
CA GLU A 153 -2.99 2.20 9.06
C GLU A 153 -3.18 0.77 8.56
N ILE A 154 -2.43 0.34 7.53
CA ILE A 154 -2.35 -1.07 7.14
C ILE A 154 -1.92 -1.94 8.33
N GLY A 155 -0.85 -1.55 9.03
CA GLY A 155 -0.36 -2.31 10.18
C GLY A 155 -1.42 -2.50 11.27
N LYS A 156 -2.18 -1.45 11.60
CA LYS A 156 -3.30 -1.54 12.57
C LYS A 156 -4.39 -2.50 12.10
N ILE A 157 -4.78 -2.44 10.83
CA ILE A 157 -5.80 -3.33 10.28
C ILE A 157 -5.33 -4.78 10.36
N LEU A 158 -4.10 -5.07 9.90
CA LEU A 158 -3.52 -6.41 9.94
C LEU A 158 -3.44 -6.97 11.37
N LEU A 159 -3.06 -6.14 12.35
CA LEU A 159 -3.05 -6.52 13.75
C LEU A 159 -4.45 -6.89 14.27
N LYS A 160 -5.46 -6.07 13.96
CA LYS A 160 -6.86 -6.35 14.35
C LYS A 160 -7.38 -7.66 13.73
N LEU A 161 -7.07 -7.91 12.47
CA LEU A 161 -7.45 -9.17 11.80
C LEU A 161 -6.74 -10.38 12.42
N LYS A 162 -5.46 -10.25 12.79
CA LYS A 162 -4.71 -11.34 13.42
C LYS A 162 -5.22 -11.70 14.81
N VAL A 163 -5.68 -10.72 15.60
CA VAL A 163 -6.31 -10.99 16.91
C VAL A 163 -7.55 -11.87 16.73
N TYR A 164 -8.35 -11.62 15.68
CA TYR A 164 -9.51 -12.46 15.37
C TYR A 164 -9.13 -13.89 14.96
N SER A 165 -8.01 -14.09 14.26
CA SER A 165 -7.51 -15.42 13.86
C SER A 165 -7.15 -16.35 15.04
N HIS A 166 -7.03 -15.83 16.25
CA HIS A 166 -6.64 -16.56 17.45
C HIS A 166 -7.79 -16.71 18.47
N LEU A 167 -9.00 -16.26 18.12
CA LEU A 167 -10.24 -16.47 18.88
C LEU A 167 -11.02 -17.66 18.28
#